data_AF-A0A1X0U437-F1
#
_entry.id   AF-A0A1X0U437-F1
#
_cell.length_a   1.000
_cell.length_b   1.000
_cell.length_c   1.000
_cell.angle_alpha   90.00
_cell.angle_beta   90.00
_cell.angle_gamma   90.00
#
_symmetry.space_group_name_H-M   'P 1'
#
loop_
_entity.id
_entity.type
_entity.pdbx_description
1 polymer ?
#
loop_
_entity_poly.entity_id
_entity_poly.type
_entity_poly.pdbx_seq_one_letter_code
_entity_poly.pdbx_strand_id
1 'polypeptide(L)'
;MNEVVKYSNELHELKFNSLSEAQQNVFFTLLQQFRTTKGDTLELDFNKVFELANIAQGTNYRRDILDKLGKLQEFKFRYEINELGDLRQDVIFPSIETDSKNKVLRIRVSQGFKDRYISSPLKGWTRYELAEFVNLNGTYIKTIYRYLKQYRQTGRWCIRYDDFKELLGIPESYKSCDIDKQILKPTIKELSAERNLFDMRRTPFQKLSVRKFKKGREIETLEFTFMPQPVSELEKDEKENERNLATIARDIQREERLRSLKRNKIDELKPYLFQSVRVKNPNTQEYDTLKIIELNYNQDKIKAKLKNSDDDYITEMTFESIKHLQNFLGF
;
A
#
# COMPACT_ATOMS: atom_id res chain seq x y z
N MET A 1 13.37 -0.10 5.74
CA MET A 1 12.93 1.05 4.92
C MET A 1 12.34 2.05 5.91
N ASN A 2 12.72 3.32 5.89
CA ASN A 2 12.25 4.25 6.94
C ASN A 2 10.77 4.58 6.68
N GLU A 3 9.85 4.11 7.52
CA GLU A 3 8.41 4.18 7.22
C GLU A 3 7.76 5.52 7.58
N VAL A 4 8.52 6.42 8.19
CA VAL A 4 7.99 7.67 8.70
C VAL A 4 7.93 8.71 7.59
N VAL A 5 6.72 9.18 7.28
CA VAL A 5 6.49 10.40 6.52
C VAL A 5 6.74 11.57 7.45
N LYS A 6 7.61 12.51 7.04
CA LYS A 6 7.91 13.72 7.82
C LYS A 6 8.09 14.93 6.91
N TYR A 7 7.25 15.95 7.09
CA TYR A 7 7.23 17.19 6.31
C TYR A 7 6.84 18.41 7.16
N SER A 8 7.19 19.61 6.68
CA SER A 8 6.84 20.89 7.32
C SER A 8 5.32 21.08 7.38
N ASN A 9 4.79 21.57 8.50
CA ASN A 9 3.36 21.85 8.65
C ASN A 9 2.82 22.81 7.57
N GLU A 10 3.68 23.64 6.97
CA GLU A 10 3.30 24.50 5.85
C GLU A 10 2.79 23.73 4.63
N LEU A 11 3.13 22.45 4.49
CA LEU A 11 2.65 21.62 3.38
C LEU A 11 1.11 21.52 3.36
N HIS A 12 0.46 21.67 4.51
CA HIS A 12 -0.99 21.67 4.62
C HIS A 12 -1.66 22.84 3.88
N GLU A 13 -0.94 23.94 3.63
CA GLU A 13 -1.40 25.11 2.89
C GLU A 13 -1.62 24.82 1.40
N LEU A 14 -0.97 23.77 0.84
CA LEU A 14 -1.04 23.42 -0.58
C LEU A 14 -2.33 22.67 -0.99
N LYS A 15 -3.28 22.46 -0.07
CA LYS A 15 -4.63 21.90 -0.28
C LYS A 15 -4.69 20.79 -1.35
N PHE A 16 -4.48 19.54 -0.94
CA PHE A 16 -4.48 18.36 -1.82
C PHE A 16 -5.89 17.75 -2.05
N ASN A 17 -6.95 18.55 -1.94
CA ASN A 17 -8.34 18.08 -2.04
C ASN A 17 -8.73 17.65 -3.46
N SER A 18 -7.99 18.10 -4.49
CA SER A 18 -8.15 17.66 -5.88
C SER A 18 -7.51 16.30 -6.20
N LEU A 19 -6.66 15.78 -5.31
CA LEU A 19 -6.00 14.48 -5.49
C LEU A 19 -6.92 13.34 -5.06
N SER A 20 -6.91 12.26 -5.84
CA SER A 20 -7.51 10.99 -5.45
C SER A 20 -6.74 10.34 -4.31
N GLU A 21 -7.37 9.34 -3.67
CA GLU A 21 -6.76 8.56 -2.61
C GLU A 21 -5.39 7.96 -3.01
N ALA A 22 -5.34 7.33 -4.19
CA ALA A 22 -4.13 6.74 -4.74
C ALA A 22 -3.07 7.81 -5.05
N GLN A 23 -3.47 8.98 -5.54
CA GLN A 23 -2.54 10.08 -5.82
C GLN A 23 -1.96 10.66 -4.52
N GLN A 24 -2.75 10.77 -3.46
CA GLN A 24 -2.24 11.15 -2.14
C GLN A 24 -1.24 10.10 -1.61
N ASN A 25 -1.55 8.81 -1.72
CA ASN A 25 -0.65 7.73 -1.32
C ASN A 25 0.70 7.82 -2.04
N VAL A 26 0.68 8.01 -3.36
CA VAL A 26 1.91 8.22 -4.14
C VAL A 26 2.63 9.47 -3.66
N PHE A 27 1.94 10.61 -3.56
CA PHE A 27 2.55 11.88 -3.15
C PHE A 27 3.30 11.78 -1.82
N PHE A 28 2.65 11.27 -0.76
CA PHE A 28 3.28 11.16 0.55
C PHE A 28 4.37 10.08 0.61
N THR A 29 4.28 9.04 -0.23
CA THR A 29 5.39 8.11 -0.42
C THR A 29 6.59 8.80 -1.06
N LEU A 30 6.38 9.63 -2.09
CA LEU A 30 7.47 10.39 -2.70
C LEU A 30 8.14 11.31 -1.69
N LEU A 31 7.36 12.03 -0.86
CA LEU A 31 7.94 12.87 0.20
C LEU A 31 8.83 12.08 1.17
N GLN A 32 8.39 10.89 1.57
CA GLN A 32 9.18 10.01 2.42
C GLN A 32 10.49 9.60 1.74
N GLN A 33 10.46 9.24 0.46
CA GLN A 33 11.66 8.82 -0.30
C GLN A 33 12.62 9.99 -0.58
N PHE A 34 12.11 11.17 -0.94
CA PHE A 34 12.92 12.37 -1.18
C PHE A 34 13.67 12.84 0.07
N ARG A 35 13.14 12.54 1.26
CA ARG A 35 13.80 12.86 2.54
C ARG A 35 15.12 12.11 2.72
N THR A 36 15.21 10.87 2.24
CA THR A 36 16.43 10.05 2.32
C THR A 36 17.32 10.17 1.09
N THR A 37 16.82 10.76 0.01
CA THR A 37 17.51 10.86 -1.27
C THR A 37 18.48 12.03 -1.30
N LYS A 38 19.72 11.76 -1.74
CA LYS A 38 20.70 12.80 -2.04
C LYS A 38 20.34 13.45 -3.39
N GLY A 39 20.20 14.77 -3.42
CA GLY A 39 19.78 15.51 -4.62
C GLY A 39 18.27 15.45 -4.90
N ASP A 40 17.85 15.98 -6.04
CA ASP A 40 16.45 16.31 -6.32
C ASP A 40 15.74 15.33 -7.28
N THR A 41 16.42 14.24 -7.65
CA THR A 41 15.88 13.21 -8.52
C THR A 41 15.81 11.89 -7.76
N LEU A 42 14.64 11.26 -7.78
CA LEU A 42 14.37 9.95 -7.21
C LEU A 42 14.16 8.95 -8.34
N GLU A 43 14.79 7.79 -8.22
CA GLU A 43 14.55 6.64 -9.08
C GLU A 43 13.74 5.59 -8.32
N LEU A 44 12.60 5.19 -8.88
CA LEU A 44 11.69 4.20 -8.30
C LEU A 44 11.47 3.03 -9.25
N ASP A 45 11.40 1.82 -8.70
CA ASP A 45 10.90 0.67 -9.44
C ASP A 45 9.43 0.87 -9.81
N PHE A 46 9.09 0.60 -11.07
CA PHE A 46 7.72 0.78 -11.56
C PHE A 46 6.69 0.00 -10.73
N ASN A 47 6.96 -1.25 -10.38
CA ASN A 47 5.98 -2.13 -9.71
C ASN A 47 5.56 -1.55 -8.36
N LYS A 48 6.51 -0.97 -7.62
CA LYS A 48 6.23 -0.30 -6.35
C LYS A 48 5.29 0.90 -6.52
N VAL A 49 5.45 1.66 -7.59
CA VAL A 49 4.56 2.80 -7.89
C VAL A 49 3.18 2.33 -8.37
N PHE A 50 3.12 1.25 -9.16
CA PHE A 50 1.86 0.63 -9.60
C PHE A 50 0.97 0.22 -8.43
N GLU A 51 1.56 -0.47 -7.44
CA GLU A 51 0.86 -0.89 -6.23
C GLU A 51 0.29 0.30 -5.47
N LEU A 52 1.09 1.35 -5.25
CA LEU A 52 0.66 2.55 -4.51
C LEU A 52 -0.36 3.41 -5.27
N ALA A 53 -0.24 3.49 -6.59
CA ALA A 53 -1.11 4.28 -7.46
C ALA A 53 -2.40 3.53 -7.87
N ASN A 54 -2.55 2.28 -7.44
CA ASN A 54 -3.63 1.37 -7.83
C ASN A 54 -3.84 1.38 -9.37
N ILE A 55 -2.75 1.18 -10.11
CA ILE A 55 -2.79 1.10 -11.58
C ILE A 55 -2.70 -0.37 -11.99
N ALA A 56 -3.61 -0.81 -12.85
CA ALA A 56 -3.57 -2.15 -13.41
C ALA A 56 -2.34 -2.32 -14.31
N GLN A 57 -1.65 -3.45 -14.19
CA GLN A 57 -0.52 -3.80 -15.05
C GLN A 57 -1.03 -4.23 -16.44
N GLY A 58 -1.38 -3.26 -17.28
CA GLY A 58 -1.83 -3.45 -18.67
C GLY A 58 -0.73 -3.15 -19.69
N THR A 59 -1.02 -3.22 -20.99
CA THR A 59 -0.05 -2.93 -22.06
C THR A 59 0.30 -1.44 -22.21
N ASN A 60 -0.61 -0.54 -21.84
CA ASN A 60 -0.45 0.93 -21.90
C ASN A 60 0.03 1.58 -20.59
N TYR A 61 0.52 0.76 -19.67
CA TYR A 61 0.90 1.14 -18.30
C TYR A 61 1.76 2.41 -18.17
N ARG A 62 2.60 2.70 -19.17
CA ARG A 62 3.48 3.87 -19.20
C ARG A 62 2.69 5.17 -19.29
N ARG A 63 1.72 5.19 -20.21
CA ARG A 63 0.81 6.31 -20.41
C ARG A 63 -0.08 6.45 -19.19
N ASP A 64 -0.59 5.34 -18.66
CA ASP A 64 -1.48 5.36 -17.49
C ASP A 64 -0.75 5.89 -16.23
N ILE A 65 0.52 5.53 -16.02
CA ILE A 65 1.34 6.12 -14.95
C ILE A 65 1.52 7.62 -15.17
N LEU A 66 1.94 8.04 -16.37
CA LEU A 66 2.18 9.46 -16.63
C LEU A 66 0.89 10.28 -16.53
N ASP A 67 -0.23 9.77 -17.02
CA ASP A 67 -1.53 10.44 -16.94
C ASP A 67 -2.01 10.53 -15.47
N LYS A 68 -1.83 9.47 -14.68
CA LYS A 68 -2.21 9.50 -13.25
C LYS A 68 -1.29 10.37 -12.40
N LEU A 69 0.01 10.38 -12.68
CA LEU A 69 0.98 11.19 -11.94
C LEU A 69 1.09 12.62 -12.47
N GLY A 70 0.61 12.88 -13.69
CA GLY A 70 0.58 14.21 -14.30
C GLY A 70 -0.17 15.22 -13.44
N LYS A 71 -1.24 14.78 -12.75
CA LYS A 71 -1.94 15.64 -11.78
C LYS A 71 -1.05 16.12 -10.64
N LEU A 72 -0.03 15.36 -10.24
CA LEU A 72 0.93 15.81 -9.22
C LEU A 72 1.80 16.97 -9.74
N GLN A 73 1.97 17.09 -11.06
CA GLN A 73 2.72 18.18 -11.70
C GLN A 73 1.87 19.45 -11.88
N GLU A 74 0.56 19.40 -11.64
CA GLU A 74 -0.31 20.59 -11.64
C GLU A 74 -0.09 21.46 -10.38
N PHE A 75 0.46 20.87 -9.31
CA PHE A 75 0.67 21.56 -8.04
C PHE A 75 1.84 22.53 -8.14
N LYS A 76 1.51 23.79 -7.90
CA LYS A 76 2.47 24.89 -7.76
C LYS A 76 2.51 25.33 -6.30
N PHE A 77 3.65 25.81 -5.86
CA PHE A 77 3.80 26.42 -4.55
C PHE A 77 4.51 27.77 -4.71
N ARG A 78 4.17 28.71 -3.84
CA ARG A 78 4.74 30.05 -3.81
C ARG A 78 5.49 30.25 -2.51
N TYR A 79 6.65 30.90 -2.59
CA TYR A 79 7.47 31.20 -1.43
C TYR A 79 8.21 32.53 -1.61
N GLU A 80 8.45 33.20 -0.48
CA GLU A 80 9.35 34.36 -0.43
C GLU A 80 10.80 33.91 -0.59
N ILE A 81 11.56 34.67 -1.38
CA ILE A 81 12.98 34.38 -1.65
C ILE A 81 13.94 35.36 -0.96
N ASN A 82 13.42 36.43 -0.35
CA ASN A 82 14.19 37.40 0.40
C ASN A 82 13.31 38.15 1.41
N GLU A 83 13.97 38.94 2.28
CA GLU A 83 13.31 39.73 3.33
C GLU A 83 12.53 40.94 2.80
N LEU A 84 12.67 41.27 1.51
CA LEU A 84 11.93 42.34 0.85
C LEU A 84 10.52 41.88 0.41
N GLY A 85 10.23 40.58 0.52
CA GLY A 85 8.96 39.99 0.15
C GLY A 85 8.86 39.58 -1.31
N ASP A 86 9.99 39.44 -2.03
CA ASP A 86 9.96 38.96 -3.41
C ASP A 86 9.47 37.52 -3.45
N LEU A 87 8.56 37.24 -4.38
CA LEU A 87 7.85 35.97 -4.49
C LEU A 87 8.37 35.15 -5.66
N ARG A 88 8.62 33.86 -5.40
CA ARG A 88 8.87 32.86 -6.43
C ARG A 88 7.76 31.82 -6.43
N GLN A 89 7.47 31.28 -7.61
CA GLN A 89 6.50 30.22 -7.80
C GLN A 89 7.11 29.10 -8.65
N ASP A 90 7.12 27.88 -8.12
CA ASP A 90 7.65 26.70 -8.79
C ASP A 90 6.59 25.56 -8.80
N VAL A 91 6.78 24.57 -9.66
CA VAL A 91 6.01 23.32 -9.69
C VAL A 91 6.62 22.33 -8.69
N ILE A 92 5.83 21.52 -7.97
CA ILE A 92 6.38 20.54 -7.01
C ILE A 92 7.24 19.50 -7.73
N PHE A 93 6.70 18.85 -8.76
CA PHE A 93 7.39 17.84 -9.56
C PHE A 93 7.57 18.30 -11.01
N PRO A 94 8.66 19.03 -11.33
CA PRO A 94 8.86 19.59 -12.67
C PRO A 94 9.07 18.53 -13.76
N SER A 95 9.46 17.30 -13.41
CA SER A 95 9.70 16.24 -14.40
C SER A 95 9.39 14.86 -13.83
N ILE A 96 8.69 14.06 -14.63
CA ILE A 96 8.44 12.64 -14.40
C ILE A 96 8.78 11.91 -15.71
N GLU A 97 9.70 10.96 -15.66
CA GLU A 97 10.24 10.26 -16.82
C GLU A 97 10.13 8.74 -16.62
N THR A 98 9.76 8.02 -17.68
CA THR A 98 9.66 6.57 -17.67
C THR A 98 10.83 5.94 -18.45
N ASP A 99 11.69 5.18 -17.75
CA ASP A 99 12.72 4.36 -18.36
C ASP A 99 12.21 2.92 -18.52
N SER A 100 11.66 2.64 -19.70
CA SER A 100 11.04 1.36 -20.01
C SER A 100 12.04 0.20 -20.08
N LYS A 101 13.29 0.49 -20.43
CA LYS A 101 14.34 -0.52 -20.57
C LYS A 101 14.74 -1.04 -19.19
N ASN A 102 14.93 -0.12 -18.25
CA ASN A 102 15.37 -0.45 -16.89
C ASN A 102 14.19 -0.66 -15.92
N LYS A 103 12.95 -0.41 -16.37
CA LYS A 103 11.73 -0.44 -15.55
C LYS A 103 11.74 0.53 -14.36
N VAL A 104 12.27 1.73 -14.60
CA VAL A 104 12.44 2.77 -13.58
C VAL A 104 11.60 4.01 -13.91
N LEU A 105 10.97 4.57 -12.88
CA LEU A 105 10.36 5.90 -12.92
C LEU A 105 11.34 6.90 -12.29
N ARG A 106 11.75 7.92 -13.04
CA ARG A 106 12.54 9.04 -12.50
C ARG A 106 11.61 10.21 -12.21
N ILE A 107 11.60 10.67 -10.98
CA ILE A 107 10.81 11.84 -10.56
C ILE A 107 11.78 12.90 -10.05
N ARG A 108 11.66 14.11 -10.58
CA ARG A 108 12.37 15.28 -10.05
C ARG A 108 11.45 16.07 -9.15
N VAL A 109 11.93 16.45 -7.97
CA VAL A 109 11.29 17.45 -7.09
C VAL A 109 11.98 18.80 -7.28
N SER A 110 11.25 19.90 -7.15
CA SER A 110 11.87 21.22 -7.15
C SER A 110 12.68 21.45 -5.89
N GLN A 111 13.89 22.02 -6.04
CA GLN A 111 14.80 22.29 -4.92
C GLN A 111 14.12 23.14 -3.83
N GLY A 112 13.45 24.24 -4.21
CA GLY A 112 12.73 25.09 -3.25
C GLY A 112 11.63 24.36 -2.48
N PHE A 113 10.98 23.37 -3.10
CA PHE A 113 9.98 22.54 -2.44
C PHE A 113 10.65 21.60 -1.43
N LYS A 114 11.71 20.92 -1.86
CA LYS A 114 12.46 20.00 -1.00
C LYS A 114 12.99 20.73 0.23
N ASP A 115 13.60 21.89 0.04
CA ASP A 115 14.19 22.68 1.11
C ASP A 115 13.12 23.18 2.10
N ARG A 116 12.03 23.74 1.59
CA ARG A 116 10.97 24.32 2.43
C ARG A 116 10.10 23.29 3.14
N TYR A 117 9.73 22.19 2.47
CA TYR A 117 8.72 21.27 3.00
C TYR A 117 9.27 19.92 3.46
N ILE A 118 10.44 19.49 3.00
CA ILE A 118 11.02 18.17 3.33
C ILE A 118 12.21 18.32 4.28
N SER A 119 13.10 19.28 4.01
CA SER A 119 14.37 19.47 4.72
C SER A 119 14.26 20.41 5.93
N SER A 120 13.49 21.49 5.84
CA SER A 120 13.37 22.52 6.89
C SER A 120 11.97 22.59 7.54
N PRO A 121 11.85 22.83 8.86
CA PRO A 121 10.58 23.01 9.55
C PRO A 121 10.34 24.44 10.03
N LEU A 122 10.19 25.40 9.11
CA LEU A 122 9.93 26.79 9.49
C LEU A 122 8.72 26.94 10.44
N LYS A 123 7.70 26.07 10.31
CA LYS A 123 6.51 26.04 11.19
C LYS A 123 6.29 24.70 11.90
N GLY A 124 7.36 23.94 12.15
CA GLY A 124 7.31 22.62 12.81
C GLY A 124 7.07 21.45 11.85
N TRP A 125 6.99 20.24 12.41
CA TRP A 125 6.89 18.98 11.65
C TRP A 125 5.58 18.25 11.88
N THR A 126 4.99 17.73 10.81
CA THR A 126 4.02 16.63 10.87
C THR A 126 4.76 15.32 10.61
N ARG A 127 4.44 14.29 11.40
CA ARG A 127 5.06 12.95 11.33
C ARG A 127 4.01 11.87 11.52
N TYR A 128 4.11 10.80 10.73
CA TYR A 128 3.28 9.60 10.88
C TYR A 128 3.84 8.43 10.07
N GLU A 129 3.34 7.23 10.35
CA GLU A 129 3.69 6.02 9.61
C GLU A 129 3.00 6.00 8.24
N LEU A 130 3.78 5.73 7.20
CA LEU A 130 3.28 5.64 5.83
C LEU A 130 2.26 4.50 5.69
N ALA A 131 2.52 3.36 6.34
CA ALA A 131 1.62 2.21 6.31
C ALA A 131 0.23 2.55 6.89
N GLU A 132 0.20 3.24 8.04
CA GLU A 132 -1.03 3.76 8.66
C GLU A 132 -1.77 4.64 7.66
N PHE A 133 -1.07 5.59 7.02
CA PHE A 133 -1.67 6.52 6.07
C PHE A 133 -2.21 5.84 4.81
N VAL A 134 -1.43 4.98 4.15
CA VAL A 134 -1.77 4.34 2.87
C VAL A 134 -3.02 3.50 3.00
N ASN A 135 -3.18 2.80 4.13
CA ASN A 135 -4.32 1.93 4.39
C ASN A 135 -5.62 2.67 4.77
N LEU A 136 -5.59 4.00 4.99
CA LEU A 136 -6.82 4.79 5.19
C LEU A 136 -7.63 4.87 3.90
N ASN A 137 -8.95 4.76 4.00
CA ASN A 137 -9.88 4.89 2.89
C ASN A 137 -10.50 6.30 2.88
N GLY A 138 -10.55 6.94 1.72
CA GLY A 138 -11.18 8.24 1.52
C GLY A 138 -10.23 9.44 1.67
N THR A 139 -10.36 10.37 0.72
CA THR A 139 -9.56 11.61 0.66
C THR A 139 -9.81 12.54 1.84
N TYR A 140 -11.05 12.64 2.31
CA TYR A 140 -11.39 13.42 3.50
C TYR A 140 -10.74 12.85 4.76
N ILE A 141 -10.80 11.53 4.95
CA ILE A 141 -10.24 10.83 6.12
C ILE A 141 -8.73 11.01 6.15
N LYS A 142 -8.03 10.80 5.02
CA LYS A 142 -6.59 11.05 4.90
C LYS A 142 -6.19 12.50 5.18
N THR A 143 -7.00 13.46 4.75
CA THR A 143 -6.73 14.87 5.02
C THR A 143 -6.90 15.18 6.51
N ILE A 144 -8.03 14.79 7.12
CA ILE A 144 -8.27 14.99 8.56
C ILE A 144 -7.19 14.30 9.39
N TYR A 145 -6.84 13.06 9.04
CA TYR A 145 -5.76 12.31 9.68
C TYR A 145 -4.45 13.10 9.77
N ARG A 146 -4.02 13.71 8.65
CA ARG A 146 -2.78 14.50 8.60
C ARG A 146 -2.84 15.71 9.53
N TYR A 147 -3.97 16.38 9.60
CA TYR A 147 -4.18 17.49 10.54
C TYR A 147 -4.18 17.00 11.99
N LEU A 148 -4.85 15.90 12.30
CA LEU A 148 -4.80 15.32 13.65
C LEU A 148 -3.35 14.93 14.04
N LYS A 149 -2.56 14.37 13.12
CA LYS A 149 -1.13 14.06 13.37
C LYS A 149 -0.29 15.32 13.62
N GLN A 150 -0.62 16.46 13.00
CA GLN A 150 0.01 17.75 13.31
C GLN A 150 -0.22 18.16 14.77
N TYR A 151 -1.45 17.98 15.27
CA TYR A 151 -1.86 18.33 16.64
C TYR A 151 -1.71 17.17 17.64
N ARG A 152 -0.95 16.13 17.30
CA ARG A 152 -0.87 14.90 18.13
C ARG A 152 -0.37 15.13 19.54
N GLN A 153 0.49 16.14 19.75
CA GLN A 153 1.03 16.46 21.09
C GLN A 153 0.00 17.13 21.99
N THR A 154 -0.93 17.90 21.43
CA THR A 154 -1.98 18.57 22.21
C THR A 154 -3.26 17.74 22.29
N GLY A 155 -3.44 16.79 21.35
CA GLY A 155 -4.67 16.00 21.25
C GLY A 155 -5.89 16.82 20.82
N ARG A 156 -5.70 18.03 20.29
CA ARG A 156 -6.78 18.97 19.99
C ARG A 156 -6.53 19.76 18.70
N TRP A 157 -7.47 19.67 17.78
CA TRP A 157 -7.50 20.46 16.55
C TRP A 157 -8.83 21.21 16.44
N CYS A 158 -8.77 22.55 16.41
CA CYS A 158 -9.92 23.43 16.24
C CYS A 158 -9.86 24.10 14.86
N ILE A 159 -10.99 24.15 14.16
CA ILE A 159 -11.10 24.74 12.83
C ILE A 159 -12.49 25.37 12.64
N ARG A 160 -12.57 26.55 12.01
CA ARG A 160 -13.85 27.14 11.65
C ARG A 160 -14.58 26.23 10.66
N TYR A 161 -15.90 26.21 10.72
CA TYR A 161 -16.68 25.28 9.91
C TYR A 161 -16.51 25.53 8.41
N ASP A 162 -16.43 26.79 7.99
CA ASP A 162 -16.22 27.17 6.59
C ASP A 162 -14.81 26.81 6.13
N ASP A 163 -13.79 27.11 6.94
CA ASP A 163 -12.40 26.72 6.65
C ASP A 163 -12.27 25.19 6.53
N PHE A 164 -13.02 24.41 7.33
CA PHE A 164 -13.05 22.96 7.23
C PHE A 164 -13.64 22.48 5.91
N LYS A 165 -14.71 23.11 5.43
CA LYS A 165 -15.30 22.80 4.11
C LYS A 165 -14.33 23.13 2.98
N GLU A 166 -13.73 24.31 3.02
CA GLU A 166 -12.77 24.76 2.01
C GLU A 166 -11.54 23.85 1.98
N LEU A 167 -10.98 23.54 3.16
CA LEU A 167 -9.82 22.68 3.31
C LEU A 167 -10.04 21.31 2.68
N LEU A 168 -11.19 20.71 2.93
CA LEU A 168 -11.54 19.40 2.42
C LEU A 168 -12.05 19.44 0.98
N GLY A 169 -12.43 20.61 0.45
CA GLY A 169 -13.08 20.72 -0.85
C GLY A 169 -14.49 20.11 -0.83
N ILE A 170 -15.22 20.28 0.28
CA ILE A 170 -16.58 19.76 0.42
C ILE A 170 -17.51 20.51 -0.55
N PRO A 171 -18.33 19.81 -1.35
CA PRO A 171 -19.30 20.46 -2.22
C PRO A 171 -20.29 21.34 -1.45
N GLU A 172 -20.60 22.53 -1.96
CA GLU A 172 -21.60 23.44 -1.36
C GLU A 172 -23.00 22.80 -1.23
N SER A 173 -23.29 21.78 -2.03
CA SER A 173 -24.54 21.01 -1.95
C SER A 173 -24.68 20.18 -0.67
N TYR A 174 -23.57 19.88 0.03
CA TYR A 174 -23.61 19.11 1.27
C TYR A 174 -24.19 19.94 2.41
N LYS A 175 -25.31 19.47 2.97
CA LYS A 175 -25.86 20.02 4.20
C LYS A 175 -25.05 19.52 5.40
N SER A 176 -25.21 20.16 6.56
CA SER A 176 -24.53 19.71 7.78
C SER A 176 -24.80 18.24 8.12
N CYS A 177 -25.99 17.72 7.81
CA CYS A 177 -26.30 16.30 8.03
C CYS A 177 -25.54 15.37 7.08
N ASP A 178 -25.24 15.84 5.87
CA ASP A 178 -24.48 15.09 4.87
C ASP A 178 -23.01 15.06 5.27
N ILE A 179 -22.47 16.19 5.72
CA ILE A 179 -21.10 16.27 6.29
C ILE A 179 -20.97 15.32 7.48
N ASP A 180 -21.97 15.24 8.35
CA ASP A 180 -21.97 14.27 9.46
C ASP A 180 -21.95 12.82 8.98
N LYS A 181 -22.86 12.47 8.08
CA LYS A 181 -23.06 11.09 7.64
C LYS A 181 -21.92 10.60 6.75
N GLN A 182 -21.40 11.46 5.88
CA GLN A 182 -20.47 11.07 4.81
C GLN A 182 -19.01 11.36 5.15
N ILE A 183 -18.75 12.28 6.10
CA ILE A 183 -17.37 12.72 6.42
C ILE A 183 -17.04 12.46 7.88
N LEU A 184 -17.73 13.13 8.82
CA LEU A 184 -17.32 13.11 10.24
C LEU A 184 -17.51 11.72 10.87
N LYS A 185 -18.67 11.07 10.70
CA LYS A 185 -18.91 9.74 11.26
C LYS A 185 -17.98 8.66 10.66
N PRO A 186 -17.79 8.56 9.34
CA PRO A 186 -16.81 7.64 8.75
C PRO A 186 -15.39 7.92 9.24
N THR A 187 -14.98 9.19 9.30
CA THR A 187 -13.64 9.57 9.79
C THR A 187 -13.42 9.11 11.22
N ILE A 188 -14.35 9.39 12.13
CA ILE A 188 -14.22 8.97 13.54
C ILE A 188 -14.17 7.45 13.62
N LYS A 189 -15.05 6.75 12.90
CA LYS A 189 -15.07 5.28 12.89
C LYS A 189 -13.76 4.70 12.42
N GLU A 190 -13.23 5.17 11.30
CA GLU A 190 -12.01 4.60 10.70
C GLU A 190 -10.74 4.95 11.48
N LEU A 191 -10.64 6.19 11.96
CA LEU A 191 -9.47 6.66 12.71
C LEU A 191 -9.48 6.20 14.18
N SER A 192 -10.63 5.73 14.69
CA SER A 192 -10.74 5.12 16.02
C SER A 192 -10.82 3.59 15.98
N ALA A 193 -10.80 2.97 14.80
CA ALA A 193 -10.86 1.52 14.68
C ALA A 193 -9.50 0.89 15.05
N GLU A 194 -9.55 -0.20 15.82
CA GLU A 194 -8.46 -1.15 15.90
C GLU A 194 -8.36 -1.86 14.54
N ARG A 195 -7.21 -1.79 13.87
CA ARG A 195 -7.03 -2.47 12.60
C ARG A 195 -6.66 -3.93 12.83
N ASN A 196 -7.30 -4.84 12.08
CA ASN A 196 -6.99 -6.28 11.97
C ASN A 196 -6.89 -6.57 10.46
N LEU A 197 -5.88 -7.26 9.90
CA LEU A 197 -5.46 -8.66 10.11
C LEU A 197 -3.93 -8.87 10.16
N PHE A 198 -3.14 -7.81 9.99
CA PHE A 198 -1.66 -7.80 10.07
C PHE A 198 -1.12 -6.68 10.98
N ASP A 199 -2.04 -5.97 11.64
CA ASP A 199 -1.77 -4.84 12.51
C ASP A 199 -1.62 -5.33 13.95
N MET A 200 -0.39 -5.35 14.46
CA MET A 200 -0.16 -5.46 15.89
C MET A 200 -0.50 -4.13 16.58
N ARG A 201 -1.81 -3.95 16.82
CA ARG A 201 -2.41 -3.27 17.99
C ARG A 201 -2.18 -1.77 18.20
N ARG A 202 -2.45 -0.90 17.22
CA ARG A 202 -2.65 0.53 17.55
C ARG A 202 -3.80 1.18 16.79
N THR A 203 -4.78 1.67 17.54
CA THR A 203 -5.77 2.63 17.06
C THR A 203 -5.05 3.95 16.71
N PRO A 204 -5.21 4.51 15.50
CA PRO A 204 -4.56 5.77 15.08
C PRO A 204 -4.73 6.90 16.10
N PHE A 205 -5.95 7.03 16.63
CA PHE A 205 -6.29 8.02 17.65
C PHE A 205 -7.25 7.43 18.69
N GLN A 206 -6.78 7.29 19.93
CA GLN A 206 -7.63 6.86 21.04
C GLN A 206 -8.57 7.99 21.48
N LYS A 207 -9.84 7.64 21.74
CA LYS A 207 -10.89 8.58 22.16
C LYS A 207 -11.10 9.76 21.20
N LEU A 208 -10.91 9.54 19.90
CA LEU A 208 -11.18 10.57 18.90
C LEU A 208 -12.67 10.92 18.90
N SER A 209 -12.97 12.21 19.06
CA SER A 209 -14.32 12.74 18.99
C SER A 209 -14.32 14.13 18.37
N VAL A 210 -15.47 14.52 17.80
CA VAL A 210 -15.69 15.88 17.27
C VAL A 210 -16.81 16.57 18.04
N ARG A 211 -16.55 17.78 18.50
CA ARG A 211 -17.53 18.69 19.09
C ARG A 211 -17.83 19.82 18.12
N LYS A 212 -19.09 20.25 18.08
CA LYS A 212 -19.58 21.32 17.21
C LYS A 212 -19.98 22.50 18.06
N PHE A 213 -19.29 23.62 17.91
CA PHE A 213 -19.67 24.87 18.54
C PHE A 213 -20.58 25.63 17.59
N LYS A 214 -21.75 26.04 18.10
CA LYS A 214 -22.77 26.71 17.31
C LYS A 214 -22.88 28.18 17.70
N LYS A 215 -23.17 29.00 16.70
CA LYS A 215 -23.61 30.39 16.85
C LYS A 215 -25.04 30.48 16.36
N GLY A 216 -25.99 30.50 17.29
CA GLY A 216 -27.40 30.33 16.97
C GLY A 216 -27.70 28.95 16.35
N ARG A 217 -28.20 28.93 15.11
CA ARG A 217 -28.53 27.68 14.39
C ARG A 217 -27.37 27.11 13.58
N GLU A 218 -26.33 27.90 13.34
CA GLU A 218 -25.20 27.54 12.47
C GLU A 218 -24.04 26.99 13.27
N ILE A 219 -23.27 26.09 12.66
CA ILE A 219 -22.03 25.57 13.25
C ILE A 219 -20.92 26.56 12.89
N GLU A 220 -20.26 27.12 13.89
CA GLU A 220 -19.18 28.08 13.71
C GLU A 220 -17.81 27.39 13.72
N THR A 221 -17.62 26.40 14.59
CA THR A 221 -16.32 25.73 14.79
C THR A 221 -16.50 24.24 15.03
N LEU A 222 -15.60 23.45 14.45
CA LEU A 222 -15.39 22.06 14.77
C LEU A 222 -14.15 21.92 15.66
N GLU A 223 -14.28 21.11 16.70
CA GLU A 223 -13.18 20.74 17.57
C GLU A 223 -13.03 19.24 17.61
N PHE A 224 -11.91 18.75 17.09
CA PHE A 224 -11.49 17.37 17.24
C PHE A 224 -10.66 17.23 18.51
N THR A 225 -10.96 16.22 19.31
CA THR A 225 -10.20 15.87 20.51
C THR A 225 -9.87 14.38 20.52
N PHE A 226 -8.68 14.02 21.00
CA PHE A 226 -8.18 12.66 21.14
C PHE A 226 -7.09 12.62 22.21
N MET A 227 -6.70 11.42 22.66
CA MET A 227 -5.61 11.28 23.64
C MET A 227 -4.27 11.74 23.04
N PRO A 228 -3.56 12.70 23.66
CA PRO A 228 -2.27 13.16 23.18
C PRO A 228 -1.22 12.04 23.08
N GLN A 229 -0.34 12.14 22.10
CA GLN A 229 0.76 11.20 21.82
C GLN A 229 2.11 11.91 22.03
N PRO A 230 2.70 11.88 23.26
CA PRO A 230 3.95 12.56 23.58
C PRO A 230 5.15 12.06 22.76
N VAL A 231 6.19 12.90 22.62
CA VAL A 231 7.36 12.63 21.76
C VAL A 231 8.14 11.39 22.18
N SER A 232 8.18 11.04 23.47
CA SER A 232 8.83 9.82 23.96
C SER A 232 8.17 8.53 23.49
N GLU A 233 6.89 8.59 23.13
CA GLU A 233 6.20 7.45 22.53
C GLU A 233 6.68 7.24 21.10
N LEU A 234 7.05 8.29 20.34
CA LEU A 234 7.55 8.12 18.98
C LEU A 234 8.83 7.30 18.86
N GLU A 235 9.80 7.49 19.77
CA GLU A 235 11.04 6.68 19.74
C GLU A 235 10.78 5.23 20.16
N LYS A 236 9.74 4.99 20.96
CA LYS A 236 9.24 3.65 21.25
C LYS A 236 8.50 3.09 20.05
N ASP A 237 7.72 3.91 19.36
CA ASP A 237 6.91 3.55 18.19
C ASP A 237 7.79 3.24 16.99
N GLU A 238 8.86 4.01 16.75
CA GLU A 238 9.86 3.70 15.72
C GLU A 238 10.53 2.34 16.00
N LYS A 239 10.94 2.07 17.24
CA LYS A 239 11.54 0.78 17.62
C LYS A 239 10.54 -0.38 17.58
N GLU A 240 9.29 -0.15 17.95
CA GLU A 240 8.22 -1.14 17.93
C GLU A 240 7.80 -1.45 16.50
N ASN A 241 7.67 -0.43 15.65
CA ASN A 241 7.37 -0.58 14.23
C ASN A 241 8.52 -1.28 13.49
N GLU A 242 9.78 -0.93 13.76
CA GLU A 242 10.95 -1.68 13.23
C GLU A 242 10.90 -3.17 13.58
N ARG A 243 10.51 -3.51 14.83
CA ARG A 243 10.35 -4.90 15.27
C ARG A 243 9.18 -5.60 14.58
N ASN A 244 8.08 -4.89 14.38
CA ASN A 244 6.88 -5.41 13.72
C ASN A 244 7.15 -5.66 12.24
N LEU A 245 7.81 -4.73 11.54
CA LEU A 245 8.27 -4.88 10.16
C LEU A 245 9.23 -6.03 9.97
N ALA A 246 10.20 -6.19 10.87
CA ALA A 246 11.11 -7.32 10.83
C ALA A 246 10.37 -8.65 11.00
N THR A 247 9.22 -8.66 11.66
CA THR A 247 8.37 -9.83 11.83
C THR A 247 7.54 -10.09 10.58
N ILE A 248 6.88 -9.06 10.03
CA ILE A 248 6.12 -9.16 8.77
C ILE A 248 7.02 -9.59 7.60
N ALA A 249 8.21 -9.00 7.46
CA ALA A 249 9.16 -9.36 6.42
C ALA A 249 9.62 -10.82 6.54
N ARG A 250 9.82 -11.33 7.78
CA ARG A 250 10.12 -12.74 8.03
C ARG A 250 8.95 -13.65 7.62
N ASP A 251 7.72 -13.25 7.90
CA ASP A 251 6.53 -14.04 7.55
C ASP A 251 6.29 -14.07 6.03
N ILE A 252 6.47 -12.93 5.33
CA ILE A 252 6.41 -12.86 3.87
C ILE A 252 7.48 -13.76 3.24
N GLN A 253 8.74 -13.67 3.70
CA GLN A 253 9.81 -14.54 3.20
C GLN A 253 9.53 -16.02 3.45
N ARG A 254 8.92 -16.36 4.59
CA ARG A 254 8.52 -17.73 4.91
C ARG A 254 7.43 -18.22 3.95
N GLU A 255 6.42 -17.40 3.66
CA GLU A 255 5.38 -17.72 2.69
C GLU A 255 5.93 -17.88 1.27
N GLU A 256 6.77 -16.97 0.82
CA GLU A 256 7.39 -17.03 -0.51
C GLU A 256 8.25 -18.28 -0.66
N ARG A 257 9.03 -18.64 0.37
CA ARG A 257 9.80 -19.88 0.42
C ARG A 257 8.89 -21.11 0.36
N LEU A 258 7.76 -21.12 1.07
CA LEU A 258 6.79 -22.21 1.00
C LEU A 258 6.15 -22.33 -0.39
N ARG A 259 5.86 -21.21 -1.06
CA ARG A 259 5.32 -21.18 -2.42
C ARG A 259 6.36 -21.68 -3.44
N SER A 260 7.63 -21.29 -3.29
CA SER A 260 8.72 -21.76 -4.17
C SER A 260 8.99 -23.26 -3.98
N LEU A 261 8.97 -23.77 -2.74
CA LEU A 261 9.08 -25.21 -2.48
C LEU A 261 7.92 -26.00 -3.11
N LYS A 262 6.68 -25.52 -3.00
CA LYS A 262 5.52 -26.16 -3.66
C LYS A 262 5.65 -26.15 -5.18
N ARG A 263 6.13 -25.04 -5.77
CA ARG A 263 6.33 -24.92 -7.22
C ARG A 263 7.44 -25.85 -7.73
N ASN A 264 8.57 -25.93 -7.03
CA ASN A 264 9.66 -26.85 -7.37
C ASN A 264 9.21 -28.32 -7.28
N LYS A 265 8.48 -28.70 -6.22
CA LYS A 265 7.89 -30.05 -6.13
C LYS A 265 6.98 -30.35 -7.34
N ILE A 266 6.18 -29.40 -7.82
CA ILE A 266 5.33 -29.60 -9.01
C ILE A 266 6.17 -29.69 -10.30
N ASP A 267 7.22 -28.88 -10.45
CA ASP A 267 8.09 -28.91 -11.62
C ASP A 267 8.85 -30.24 -11.76
N GLU A 268 9.24 -30.87 -10.64
CA GLU A 268 9.88 -32.21 -10.62
C GLU A 268 8.95 -33.34 -11.11
N LEU A 269 7.63 -33.19 -11.03
CA LEU A 269 6.67 -34.20 -11.48
C LEU A 269 6.31 -34.08 -12.97
N LYS A 270 6.52 -32.91 -13.58
CA LYS A 270 6.19 -32.65 -15.00
C LYS A 270 6.79 -33.65 -15.99
N PRO A 271 8.06 -34.10 -15.85
CA PRO A 271 8.65 -35.06 -16.79
C PRO A 271 7.91 -36.41 -16.84
N TYR A 272 7.19 -36.76 -15.78
CA TYR A 272 6.48 -38.03 -15.64
C TYR A 272 4.99 -37.93 -16.02
N LEU A 273 4.46 -36.72 -16.19
CA LEU A 273 3.10 -36.51 -16.66
C LEU A 273 2.98 -36.98 -18.11
N PHE A 274 1.89 -37.67 -18.45
CA PHE A 274 1.63 -38.28 -19.76
C PHE A 274 2.54 -39.44 -20.17
N GLN A 275 3.40 -39.93 -19.28
CA GLN A 275 4.10 -41.20 -19.49
C GLN A 275 3.10 -42.37 -19.43
N SER A 276 3.35 -43.38 -20.26
CA SER A 276 2.55 -44.61 -20.32
C SER A 276 3.35 -45.79 -19.81
N VAL A 277 2.69 -46.69 -19.08
CA VAL A 277 3.29 -47.91 -18.54
C VAL A 277 2.42 -49.11 -18.88
N ARG A 278 3.04 -50.26 -19.12
CA ARG A 278 2.34 -51.54 -19.29
C ARG A 278 2.28 -52.28 -17.97
N VAL A 279 1.07 -52.54 -17.49
CA VAL A 279 0.84 -53.24 -16.23
C VAL A 279 0.06 -54.52 -16.52
N LYS A 280 0.47 -55.63 -15.90
CA LYS A 280 -0.24 -56.88 -16.05
C LYS A 280 -1.52 -56.85 -15.20
N ASN A 281 -2.66 -57.06 -15.83
CA ASN A 281 -3.94 -57.15 -15.18
C ASN A 281 -4.03 -58.47 -14.40
N PRO A 282 -4.21 -58.43 -13.06
CA PRO A 282 -4.22 -59.63 -12.23
C PRO A 282 -5.45 -60.53 -12.48
N ASN A 283 -6.54 -59.97 -13.01
CA ASN A 283 -7.79 -60.69 -13.23
C ASN A 283 -7.86 -61.37 -14.60
N THR A 284 -7.33 -60.71 -15.64
CA THR A 284 -7.39 -61.21 -17.02
C THR A 284 -6.09 -61.86 -17.50
N GLN A 285 -4.98 -61.70 -16.76
CA GLN A 285 -3.62 -62.09 -17.15
C GLN A 285 -3.06 -61.35 -18.38
N GLU A 286 -3.79 -60.38 -18.93
CA GLU A 286 -3.39 -59.55 -20.06
C GLU A 286 -2.64 -58.29 -19.61
N TYR A 287 -2.10 -57.51 -20.54
CA TYR A 287 -1.36 -56.28 -20.23
C TYR A 287 -2.17 -55.04 -20.63
N ASP A 288 -2.47 -54.20 -19.65
CA ASP A 288 -3.13 -52.91 -19.85
C ASP A 288 -2.09 -51.81 -20.02
N THR A 289 -2.37 -50.83 -20.89
CA THR A 289 -1.53 -49.64 -21.05
C THR A 289 -2.14 -48.46 -20.30
N LEU A 290 -1.50 -48.08 -19.19
CA LEU A 290 -1.96 -47.01 -18.31
C LEU A 290 -1.17 -45.72 -18.59
N LYS A 291 -1.87 -44.63 -18.89
CA LYS A 291 -1.28 -43.31 -19.10
C LYS A 291 -1.50 -42.41 -17.89
N ILE A 292 -0.44 -41.80 -17.39
CA ILE A 292 -0.54 -40.82 -16.29
C ILE A 292 -1.20 -39.54 -16.82
N ILE A 293 -2.37 -39.20 -16.30
CA ILE A 293 -3.12 -37.99 -16.70
C ILE A 293 -3.06 -36.88 -15.64
N GLU A 294 -2.75 -37.23 -14.39
CA GLU A 294 -2.64 -36.27 -13.29
C GLU A 294 -1.60 -36.76 -12.28
N LEU A 295 -0.76 -35.84 -11.78
CA LEU A 295 0.22 -36.08 -10.73
C LEU A 295 0.19 -34.93 -9.73
N ASN A 296 0.01 -35.25 -8.45
CA ASN A 296 0.01 -34.25 -7.38
C ASN A 296 0.72 -34.80 -6.14
N TYR A 297 1.36 -33.91 -5.38
CA TYR A 297 1.80 -34.23 -4.03
C TYR A 297 0.62 -34.14 -3.06
N ASN A 298 0.44 -35.17 -2.24
CA ASN A 298 -0.41 -35.14 -1.06
C ASN A 298 0.43 -35.49 0.16
N GLN A 299 0.64 -34.51 1.03
CA GLN A 299 1.66 -34.54 2.09
C GLN A 299 3.05 -34.79 1.48
N ASP A 300 3.62 -35.97 1.67
CA ASP A 300 4.92 -36.38 1.11
C ASP A 300 4.83 -37.57 0.14
N LYS A 301 3.61 -38.01 -0.20
CA LYS A 301 3.37 -39.06 -1.21
C LYS A 301 2.90 -38.43 -2.52
N ILE A 302 3.21 -39.08 -3.63
CA ILE A 302 2.77 -38.68 -4.97
C ILE A 302 1.50 -39.47 -5.29
N LYS A 303 0.39 -38.79 -5.54
CA LYS A 303 -0.83 -39.41 -6.08
C LYS A 303 -0.85 -39.25 -7.58
N ALA A 304 -1.07 -40.34 -8.29
CA ALA A 304 -1.23 -40.37 -9.73
C ALA A 304 -2.62 -40.86 -10.10
N LYS A 305 -3.25 -40.22 -11.09
CA LYS A 305 -4.37 -40.81 -11.81
C LYS A 305 -3.87 -41.35 -13.13
N LEU A 306 -4.15 -42.63 -13.35
CA LEU A 306 -3.78 -43.32 -14.57
C LEU A 306 -5.04 -43.70 -15.32
N LYS A 307 -5.07 -43.37 -16.61
CA LYS A 307 -6.15 -43.72 -17.52
C LYS A 307 -5.74 -44.93 -18.34
N ASN A 308 -6.54 -45.99 -18.32
CA ASN A 308 -6.35 -47.13 -19.21
C ASN A 308 -6.66 -46.70 -20.64
N SER A 309 -5.83 -47.13 -21.59
CA SER A 309 -5.94 -46.76 -23.00
C SER A 309 -7.05 -47.52 -23.72
N ASP A 310 -7.48 -48.66 -23.20
CA ASP A 310 -8.41 -49.57 -23.87
C ASP A 310 -9.88 -49.31 -23.50
N ASP A 311 -10.16 -49.01 -22.24
CA ASP A 311 -11.53 -48.83 -21.70
C ASP A 311 -11.76 -47.46 -21.02
N ASP A 312 -10.78 -46.56 -21.11
CA ASP A 312 -10.79 -45.24 -20.48
C ASP A 312 -10.93 -45.24 -18.94
N TYR A 313 -10.83 -46.41 -18.29
CA TYR A 313 -10.99 -46.54 -16.85
C TYR A 313 -9.86 -45.81 -16.10
N ILE A 314 -10.23 -45.07 -15.04
CA ILE A 314 -9.29 -44.28 -14.24
C ILE A 314 -8.95 -45.04 -12.96
N THR A 315 -7.66 -45.33 -12.78
CA THR A 315 -7.12 -45.91 -11.55
C THR A 315 -6.30 -44.87 -10.80
N GLU A 316 -6.50 -44.78 -9.49
CA GLU A 316 -5.66 -43.94 -8.62
C GLU A 316 -4.56 -44.78 -7.97
N MET A 317 -3.31 -44.32 -8.05
CA MET A 317 -2.17 -44.93 -7.39
C MET A 317 -1.44 -43.92 -6.52
N THR A 318 -0.78 -44.41 -5.46
CA THR A 318 0.02 -43.59 -4.55
C THR A 318 1.44 -44.11 -4.50
N PHE A 319 2.42 -43.23 -4.68
CA PHE A 319 3.85 -43.52 -4.63
C PHE A 319 4.50 -42.82 -3.44
N GLU A 320 5.33 -43.56 -2.72
CA GLU A 320 6.04 -43.08 -1.52
C GLU A 320 7.17 -42.06 -1.82
N SER A 321 7.67 -42.01 -3.06
CA SER A 321 8.72 -41.07 -3.48
C SER A 321 8.81 -40.98 -5.00
N ILE A 322 9.55 -39.99 -5.53
CA ILE A 322 9.88 -39.90 -6.97
C ILE A 322 10.56 -41.18 -7.45
N LYS A 323 11.46 -41.76 -6.64
CA LYS A 323 12.15 -43.01 -6.99
C LYS A 323 11.19 -44.19 -7.13
N HIS A 324 10.15 -44.25 -6.30
CA HIS A 324 9.10 -45.27 -6.44
C HIS A 324 8.31 -45.07 -7.74
N LEU A 325 7.97 -43.82 -8.10
CA LEU A 325 7.32 -43.50 -9.38
C LEU A 325 8.21 -43.86 -10.59
N GLN A 326 9.51 -43.55 -10.53
CA GLN A 326 10.49 -43.89 -11.57
C GLN A 326 10.59 -45.41 -11.78
N ASN A 327 10.73 -46.17 -10.69
CA ASN A 327 10.78 -47.63 -10.75
C ASN A 327 9.51 -48.23 -11.38
N PHE A 328 8.34 -47.66 -11.06
CA PHE A 328 7.08 -48.08 -11.63
C PHE A 328 6.99 -47.79 -13.14
N LEU A 329 7.52 -46.64 -13.57
CA LEU A 329 7.57 -46.26 -14.99
C LEU A 329 8.72 -46.91 -15.78
N GLY A 330 9.67 -47.58 -15.11
CA GLY A 330 10.82 -48.23 -15.74
C GLY A 330 11.98 -47.29 -16.09
N PHE A 331 12.12 -46.17 -15.37
CA PHE A 331 13.25 -45.23 -15.50
C PHE A 331 14.50 -45.65 -14.72
#